data_AF-A0A7S1C5P8-F1
#
_entry.id   AF-A0A7S1C5P8-F1
#
_cell.length_a   1.000
_cell.length_b   1.000
_cell.length_c   1.000
_cell.angle_alpha   90.00
_cell.angle_beta   90.00
_cell.angle_gamma   90.00
#
_symmetry.space_group_name_H-M   'P 1'
#
loop_
_entity.id
_entity.type
_entity.pdbx_description
1 polymer ?
#
loop_
_entity_poly.entity_id
_entity_poly.type
_entity_poly.pdbx_seq_one_letter_code
_entity_poly.pdbx_strand_id
1 'polypeptide(L)'
;MHSKLLAVAALALVGSAVAMPPVLPCADTMSRGFDMLGGVQNGTTGGKQLLPVFQFHYTEGQIWSDPSDPSLTFSVPDELVATNVDSSTEYVNEGIMSTYDDWVHTEQKSFNVNAGVSMQAYNKSLSLNFKYNRESFTYKERTSTDNAASGFSKHEWALLSLESYPPQLMPINPMFSKFVDELPASVRGAADQAKYNQLVQYWGTHFPTYANFGGHVHVNTFVNKSFLATKSTSWVQNQFSLTFHYWMFDISGGGFTNRSDIHIDNAFKEAATTYIFFRGGDLTLQSNATVDAWLKTIPANPLYLNVTLSDLSTLVTDAGKATNLQKTITHYLNTGEMPTEADDFDYDAFYASIEVPEGSLEMRGVDLETPPRLRGSA
;
A
#
# COMPACT_ATOMS: atom_id res chain seq x y z
N MET A 1 64.54 42.27 -30.08
CA MET A 1 64.45 41.29 -28.98
C MET A 1 63.36 41.71 -28.00
N HIS A 2 62.08 41.40 -28.21
CA HIS A 2 61.04 41.52 -27.17
C HIS A 2 60.00 40.42 -27.46
N SER A 3 60.22 39.24 -26.87
CA SER A 3 59.33 38.08 -26.99
C SER A 3 58.23 38.23 -25.95
N LYS A 4 56.98 38.41 -26.41
CA LYS A 4 55.79 38.43 -25.53
C LYS A 4 55.41 36.99 -25.21
N LEU A 5 55.66 36.55 -23.98
CA LEU A 5 55.09 35.32 -23.42
C LEU A 5 53.56 35.51 -23.29
N LEU A 6 52.80 34.74 -24.06
CA LEU A 6 51.39 34.46 -23.76
C LEU A 6 51.34 33.42 -22.64
N ALA A 7 50.94 33.82 -21.44
CA ALA A 7 50.58 32.90 -20.38
C ALA A 7 49.14 32.42 -20.61
N VAL A 8 48.98 31.18 -21.08
CA VAL A 8 47.68 30.50 -21.14
C VAL A 8 47.40 29.99 -19.72
N ALA A 9 46.51 30.68 -19.00
CA ALA A 9 45.98 30.20 -17.74
C ALA A 9 45.01 29.04 -18.03
N ALA A 10 45.48 27.80 -17.85
CA ALA A 10 44.62 26.63 -17.83
C ALA A 10 43.77 26.68 -16.56
N LEU A 11 42.54 27.19 -16.68
CA LEU A 11 41.53 27.10 -15.63
C LEU A 11 41.09 25.64 -15.57
N ALA A 12 41.73 24.86 -14.70
CA ALA A 12 41.25 23.52 -14.37
C ALA A 12 39.93 23.68 -13.62
N LEU A 13 38.81 23.62 -14.36
CA LEU A 13 37.49 23.35 -13.80
C LEU A 13 37.55 21.96 -13.18
N VAL A 14 37.89 21.90 -11.90
CA VAL A 14 37.63 20.73 -11.07
C VAL A 14 36.11 20.70 -10.92
N GLY A 15 35.44 20.04 -11.87
CA GLY A 15 34.05 19.68 -11.72
C GLY A 15 33.97 18.73 -10.55
N SER A 16 33.62 19.23 -9.37
CA SER A 16 33.21 18.40 -8.26
C SER A 16 31.98 17.65 -8.75
N ALA A 17 32.14 16.38 -9.10
CA ALA A 17 31.01 15.50 -9.34
C ALA A 17 30.22 15.47 -8.03
N VAL A 18 29.11 16.21 -8.00
CA VAL A 18 28.18 16.16 -6.87
C VAL A 18 27.70 14.73 -6.83
N ALA A 19 28.06 14.01 -5.77
CA ALA A 19 27.59 12.66 -5.58
C ALA A 19 26.06 12.70 -5.56
N MET A 20 25.42 11.98 -6.49
CA MET A 20 23.96 11.90 -6.50
C MET A 20 23.51 11.25 -5.19
N PRO A 21 22.47 11.78 -4.53
CA PRO A 21 21.88 11.14 -3.36
C PRO A 21 21.45 9.70 -3.66
N PRO A 22 21.32 8.83 -2.64
CA PRO A 22 20.75 7.50 -2.84
C PRO A 22 19.36 7.59 -3.48
N VAL A 23 18.98 6.57 -4.25
CA VAL A 23 17.63 6.49 -4.83
C VAL A 23 16.60 6.43 -3.70
N LEU A 24 15.49 7.13 -3.88
CA LEU A 24 14.36 7.11 -2.96
C LEU A 24 13.86 5.67 -2.77
N PRO A 25 13.88 5.09 -1.55
CA PRO A 25 13.63 3.66 -1.33
C PRO A 25 12.30 3.14 -1.89
N CYS A 26 11.26 3.96 -1.86
CA CYS A 26 9.93 3.62 -2.35
C CYS A 26 9.74 3.79 -3.88
N ALA A 27 10.69 4.39 -4.59
CA ALA A 27 10.63 4.49 -6.05
C ALA A 27 10.62 3.10 -6.71
N ASP A 28 11.38 2.13 -6.18
CA ASP A 28 11.38 0.77 -6.71
C ASP A 28 9.99 0.12 -6.64
N THR A 29 9.21 0.42 -5.59
CA THR A 29 7.81 -0.02 -5.48
C THR A 29 6.97 0.51 -6.63
N MET A 30 7.14 1.79 -6.98
CA MET A 30 6.37 2.44 -8.04
C MET A 30 6.70 1.91 -9.45
N SER A 31 7.89 1.33 -9.63
CA SER A 31 8.34 0.81 -10.94
C SER A 31 7.84 -0.61 -11.23
N ARG A 32 7.44 -1.35 -10.19
CA ARG A 32 7.19 -2.79 -10.25
C ARG A 32 5.72 -3.14 -10.42
N GLY A 33 5.53 -4.36 -10.91
CA GLY A 33 4.24 -5.00 -10.91
C GLY A 33 3.66 -5.19 -9.51
N PHE A 34 2.34 -5.36 -9.44
CA PHE A 34 1.58 -5.61 -8.22
C PHE A 34 0.68 -6.84 -8.35
N ASP A 35 0.93 -7.84 -7.53
CA ASP A 35 0.04 -9.01 -7.39
C ASP A 35 -1.01 -8.72 -6.32
N MET A 36 -2.26 -8.58 -6.77
CA MET A 36 -3.43 -8.32 -5.93
C MET A 36 -3.90 -9.53 -5.11
N LEU A 37 -3.34 -10.72 -5.35
CA LEU A 37 -3.65 -11.96 -4.60
C LEU A 37 -2.55 -12.44 -3.66
N GLY A 38 -1.29 -12.31 -4.07
CA GLY A 38 -0.14 -12.57 -3.20
C GLY A 38 0.21 -11.40 -2.30
N GLY A 39 -0.10 -10.19 -2.73
CA GLY A 39 0.33 -8.93 -2.14
C GLY A 39 1.81 -8.75 -2.47
N VAL A 40 2.22 -7.56 -2.92
CA VAL A 40 3.65 -7.32 -3.03
C VAL A 40 4.18 -7.07 -1.62
N GLN A 41 4.66 -8.14 -0.99
CA GLN A 41 5.51 -8.01 0.19
C GLN A 41 6.86 -7.48 -0.28
N ASN A 42 6.96 -6.16 -0.41
CA ASN A 42 8.21 -5.48 -0.66
C ASN A 42 9.20 -5.78 0.48
N GLY A 43 10.06 -6.76 0.26
CA GLY A 43 11.37 -6.89 0.90
C GLY A 43 11.44 -7.35 2.36
N THR A 44 10.37 -7.29 3.16
CA THR A 44 10.52 -7.53 4.62
C THR A 44 10.17 -8.93 5.11
N THR A 45 9.40 -9.73 4.35
CA THR A 45 8.88 -11.03 4.87
C THR A 45 8.87 -12.20 3.88
N GLY A 46 9.66 -12.15 2.80
CA GLY A 46 9.89 -13.31 1.93
C GLY A 46 8.90 -13.50 0.77
N GLY A 47 8.09 -12.49 0.45
CA GLY A 47 7.31 -12.50 -0.80
C GLY A 47 8.21 -12.39 -2.03
N LYS A 48 7.70 -12.89 -3.17
CA LYS A 48 8.38 -12.81 -4.46
C LYS A 48 8.40 -11.36 -4.92
N GLN A 49 9.59 -10.79 -5.10
CA GLN A 49 9.72 -9.51 -5.79
C GLN A 49 9.30 -9.67 -7.24
N LEU A 50 8.31 -8.88 -7.67
CA LEU A 50 7.86 -8.84 -9.06
C LEU A 50 8.84 -8.01 -9.91
N LEU A 51 8.85 -8.28 -11.21
CA LEU A 51 9.72 -7.60 -12.14
C LEU A 51 9.24 -6.15 -12.39
N PRO A 52 10.17 -5.23 -12.75
CA PRO A 52 9.79 -3.86 -13.13
C PRO A 52 8.92 -3.84 -14.38
N VAL A 53 7.85 -3.05 -14.33
CA VAL A 53 6.98 -2.70 -15.45
C VAL A 53 7.52 -1.46 -16.17
N PHE A 54 8.05 -0.49 -15.41
CA PHE A 54 8.63 0.74 -15.92
C PHE A 54 10.15 0.78 -15.74
N GLN A 55 10.82 1.61 -16.54
CA GLN A 55 12.25 1.90 -16.42
C GLN A 55 12.45 3.38 -16.08
N PHE A 56 12.72 3.66 -14.81
CA PHE A 56 12.92 5.03 -14.34
C PHE A 56 14.28 5.63 -14.71
N HIS A 57 14.27 6.93 -14.98
CA HIS A 57 15.45 7.75 -15.22
C HIS A 57 15.69 8.73 -14.07
N TYR A 58 16.91 9.26 -13.96
CA TYR A 58 17.34 10.18 -12.90
C TYR A 58 18.20 11.31 -13.48
N THR A 59 17.89 11.72 -14.70
CA THR A 59 18.71 12.64 -15.48
C THR A 59 18.40 14.11 -15.19
N GLU A 60 17.21 14.41 -14.65
CA GLU A 60 16.81 15.78 -14.31
C GLU A 60 17.33 16.22 -12.93
N GLY A 61 17.92 15.30 -12.16
CA GLY A 61 18.49 15.60 -10.84
C GLY A 61 17.42 15.97 -9.81
N GLN A 62 16.21 15.42 -9.94
CA GLN A 62 15.14 15.63 -8.96
C GLN A 62 15.52 15.02 -7.62
N ILE A 63 15.29 15.79 -6.54
CA ILE A 63 15.63 15.40 -5.18
C ILE A 63 14.42 15.61 -4.28
N TRP A 64 14.13 14.62 -3.44
CA TRP A 64 13.24 14.75 -2.30
C TRP A 64 14.08 14.85 -1.02
N SER A 65 13.63 15.66 -0.08
CA SER A 65 14.28 15.81 1.23
C SER A 65 13.23 15.65 2.30
N ASP A 66 13.55 14.91 3.35
CA ASP A 66 12.65 14.73 4.47
C ASP A 66 12.36 16.08 5.14
N PRO A 67 11.08 16.47 5.35
CA PRO A 67 10.75 17.74 5.99
C PRO A 67 11.31 17.87 7.41
N SER A 68 11.44 16.74 8.13
CA SER A 68 11.92 16.71 9.51
C SER A 68 13.45 16.72 9.61
N ASP A 69 14.14 16.18 8.60
CA ASP A 69 15.59 16.23 8.44
C ASP A 69 16.00 16.56 6.99
N PRO A 70 16.16 17.86 6.66
CA PRO A 70 16.56 18.29 5.31
C PRO A 70 17.95 17.79 4.87
N SER A 71 18.76 17.25 5.78
CA SER A 71 20.04 16.64 5.40
C SER A 71 19.85 15.26 4.78
N LEU A 72 18.72 14.61 5.06
CA LEU A 72 18.33 13.35 4.46
C LEU A 72 17.69 13.60 3.09
N THR A 73 18.44 13.32 2.04
CA THR A 73 18.04 13.58 0.66
C THR A 73 18.09 12.31 -0.18
N PHE A 74 17.17 12.22 -1.14
CA PHE A 74 17.04 11.08 -2.04
C PHE A 74 16.79 11.54 -3.48
N SER A 75 17.37 10.81 -4.43
CA SER A 75 17.11 11.02 -5.86
C SER A 75 15.73 10.47 -6.21
N VAL A 76 14.90 11.28 -6.88
CA VAL A 76 13.56 10.93 -7.35
C VAL A 76 13.64 10.64 -8.85
N PRO A 77 12.95 9.60 -9.36
CA PRO A 77 12.81 9.39 -10.79
C PRO A 77 12.23 10.59 -11.54
N ASP A 78 12.67 10.80 -12.78
CA ASP A 78 12.16 11.86 -13.65
C ASP A 78 10.65 11.69 -13.93
N GLU A 79 10.13 10.46 -13.82
CA GLU A 79 8.74 10.08 -14.10
C GLU A 79 7.81 10.02 -12.87
N LEU A 80 8.33 10.38 -11.69
CA LEU A 80 7.55 10.43 -10.46
C LEU A 80 7.52 11.86 -9.90
N VAL A 81 6.39 12.23 -9.32
CA VAL A 81 6.25 13.45 -8.52
C VAL A 81 6.25 13.06 -7.05
N ALA A 82 7.24 13.55 -6.30
CA ALA A 82 7.34 13.37 -4.85
C ALA A 82 6.79 14.59 -4.11
N THR A 83 5.80 14.38 -3.24
CA THR A 83 5.18 15.44 -2.44
C THR A 83 5.26 15.13 -0.95
N ASN A 84 5.58 16.13 -0.13
CA ASN A 84 5.54 16.02 1.31
C ASN A 84 4.09 15.98 1.81
N VAL A 85 3.75 14.97 2.62
CA VAL A 85 2.40 14.81 3.19
C VAL A 85 2.36 15.24 4.67
N ASP A 86 3.47 15.09 5.40
CA ASP A 86 3.65 15.41 6.83
C ASP A 86 2.34 15.31 7.65
N SER A 87 1.78 14.10 7.69
CA SER A 87 0.51 13.82 8.36
C SER A 87 0.68 12.71 9.38
N SER A 88 0.04 12.91 10.54
CA SER A 88 -0.07 11.92 11.61
C SER A 88 -1.54 11.71 11.92
N THR A 89 -2.07 10.54 11.60
CA THR A 89 -3.51 10.25 11.66
C THR A 89 -3.78 9.05 12.55
N GLU A 90 -4.75 9.21 13.44
CA GLU A 90 -5.26 8.14 14.30
C GLU A 90 -6.61 7.63 13.80
N TYR A 91 -6.73 6.31 13.77
CA TYR A 91 -7.96 5.61 13.49
C TYR A 91 -8.27 4.76 14.71
N VAL A 92 -9.16 5.26 15.57
CA VAL A 92 -9.44 4.64 16.86
C VAL A 92 -10.74 3.87 16.79
N ASN A 93 -10.67 2.55 16.95
CA ASN A 93 -11.81 1.64 16.90
C ASN A 93 -12.65 1.83 15.63
N GLU A 94 -12.06 1.51 14.47
CA GLU A 94 -12.75 1.54 13.17
C GLU A 94 -13.87 0.49 13.04
N GLY A 95 -14.02 -0.37 14.05
CA GLY A 95 -15.06 -1.37 14.15
C GLY A 95 -14.67 -2.51 15.09
N ILE A 96 -15.65 -3.37 15.38
CA ILE A 96 -15.41 -4.65 16.03
C ILE A 96 -15.38 -5.73 14.95
N MET A 97 -14.19 -6.26 14.69
CA MET A 97 -13.97 -7.32 13.70
C MET A 97 -14.27 -8.66 14.35
N SER A 98 -15.37 -9.29 13.94
CA SER A 98 -15.83 -10.56 14.51
C SER A 98 -15.35 -11.77 13.71
N THR A 99 -14.90 -11.56 12.49
CA THR A 99 -14.32 -12.56 11.60
C THR A 99 -13.01 -12.06 11.01
N TYR A 100 -12.21 -12.99 10.47
CA TYR A 100 -11.02 -12.66 9.69
C TYR A 100 -11.38 -11.82 8.45
N ASP A 101 -12.51 -12.10 7.82
CA ASP A 101 -12.98 -11.39 6.63
C ASP A 101 -13.34 -9.92 6.94
N ASP A 102 -13.89 -9.63 8.13
CA ASP A 102 -14.16 -8.25 8.57
C ASP A 102 -12.87 -7.43 8.67
N TRP A 103 -11.81 -8.04 9.22
CA TRP A 103 -10.50 -7.40 9.33
C TRP A 103 -9.89 -7.18 7.95
N VAL A 104 -9.86 -8.21 7.09
CA VAL A 104 -9.43 -8.09 5.70
C VAL A 104 -10.16 -6.95 5.00
N HIS A 105 -11.48 -6.87 5.11
CA HIS A 105 -12.27 -5.84 4.45
C HIS A 105 -11.94 -4.42 4.96
N THR A 106 -11.53 -4.31 6.22
CA THR A 106 -11.07 -3.03 6.79
C THR A 106 -9.71 -2.63 6.22
N GLU A 107 -8.75 -3.56 6.18
CA GLU A 107 -7.42 -3.33 5.57
C GLU A 107 -7.50 -3.01 4.07
N GLN A 108 -8.47 -3.61 3.36
CA GLN A 108 -8.72 -3.37 1.93
C GLN A 108 -8.99 -1.89 1.61
N LYS A 109 -9.45 -1.08 2.58
CA LYS A 109 -9.71 0.35 2.39
C LYS A 109 -8.44 1.15 2.07
N SER A 110 -7.26 0.62 2.41
CA SER A 110 -5.98 1.23 2.05
C SER A 110 -5.58 1.00 0.58
N PHE A 111 -6.32 0.16 -0.15
CA PHE A 111 -6.12 -0.06 -1.57
C PHE A 111 -7.20 0.67 -2.36
N ASN A 112 -6.78 1.37 -3.41
CA ASN A 112 -7.65 1.91 -4.43
C ASN A 112 -7.29 1.24 -5.76
N VAL A 113 -8.27 0.72 -6.48
CA VAL A 113 -8.06 0.10 -7.78
C VAL A 113 -8.86 0.87 -8.80
N ASN A 114 -8.17 1.40 -9.80
CA ASN A 114 -8.79 2.06 -10.94
C ASN A 114 -9.53 1.05 -11.82
N ALA A 115 -10.51 1.54 -12.60
CA ALA A 115 -11.43 0.76 -13.44
C ALA A 115 -10.77 -0.43 -14.18
N GLY A 116 -11.47 -1.57 -14.24
CA GLY A 116 -11.04 -2.75 -15.01
C GLY A 116 -11.26 -4.09 -14.31
N VAL A 117 -11.49 -4.09 -12.99
CA VAL A 117 -11.77 -5.28 -12.17
C VAL A 117 -13.14 -5.14 -11.51
N SER A 118 -13.96 -6.20 -11.50
CA SER A 118 -15.24 -6.15 -10.77
C SER A 118 -14.98 -6.03 -9.26
N MET A 119 -15.73 -5.17 -8.57
CA MET A 119 -15.62 -4.99 -7.11
C MET A 119 -15.75 -6.30 -6.33
N GLN A 120 -16.45 -7.29 -6.90
CA GLN A 120 -16.60 -8.61 -6.30
C GLN A 120 -15.31 -9.45 -6.40
N ALA A 121 -14.61 -9.40 -7.54
CA ALA A 121 -13.30 -10.03 -7.70
C ALA A 121 -12.29 -9.39 -6.74
N TYR A 122 -12.32 -8.05 -6.64
CA TYR A 122 -11.49 -7.25 -5.76
C TYR A 122 -11.63 -7.63 -4.27
N ASN A 123 -12.86 -7.72 -3.77
CA ASN A 123 -13.12 -8.05 -2.36
C ASN A 123 -12.64 -9.47 -2.01
N LYS A 124 -12.76 -10.42 -2.94
CA LYS A 124 -12.27 -11.79 -2.76
C LYS A 124 -10.74 -11.87 -2.83
N SER A 125 -10.13 -11.18 -3.79
CA SER A 125 -8.71 -11.34 -4.07
C SER A 125 -7.82 -10.82 -2.94
N LEU A 126 -8.14 -9.64 -2.40
CA LEU A 126 -7.34 -9.05 -1.33
C LEU A 126 -7.39 -9.86 -0.02
N SER A 127 -8.38 -10.73 0.20
CA SER A 127 -8.40 -11.65 1.37
C SER A 127 -7.26 -12.67 1.38
N LEU A 128 -6.70 -12.96 0.20
CA LEU A 128 -5.62 -13.90 0.00
C LEU A 128 -4.25 -13.24 0.23
N ASN A 129 -4.10 -11.93 -0.03
CA ASN A 129 -2.87 -11.15 0.19
C ASN A 129 -2.37 -11.20 1.62
N PHE A 130 -3.29 -11.15 2.57
CA PHE A 130 -2.94 -11.04 3.97
C PHE A 130 -2.37 -12.35 4.53
N LYS A 131 -2.45 -13.49 3.83
CA LYS A 131 -2.05 -14.81 4.34
C LYS A 131 -0.62 -14.92 4.87
N TYR A 132 0.27 -13.98 4.57
CA TYR A 132 1.70 -14.11 4.83
C TYR A 132 2.29 -13.03 5.75
N ASN A 133 1.47 -12.26 6.48
CA ASN A 133 1.98 -11.37 7.53
C ASN A 133 1.58 -11.86 8.93
N ARG A 134 2.44 -11.60 9.93
CA ARG A 134 2.26 -12.09 11.33
C ARG A 134 0.94 -11.61 11.94
N GLU A 135 0.51 -10.41 11.56
CA GLU A 135 -0.71 -9.79 12.05
C GLU A 135 -1.95 -10.52 11.55
N SER A 136 -2.01 -10.82 10.27
CA SER A 136 -3.05 -11.63 9.64
C SER A 136 -3.12 -13.03 10.23
N PHE A 137 -1.98 -13.70 10.42
CA PHE A 137 -1.96 -14.99 11.11
C PHE A 137 -2.56 -14.89 12.51
N THR A 138 -2.19 -13.83 13.25
CA THR A 138 -2.75 -13.56 14.57
C THR A 138 -4.26 -13.33 14.48
N TYR A 139 -4.73 -12.47 13.58
CA TYR A 139 -6.17 -12.22 13.37
C TYR A 139 -6.93 -13.49 13.02
N LYS A 140 -6.41 -14.26 12.06
CA LYS A 140 -7.01 -15.52 11.63
C LYS A 140 -7.12 -16.49 12.79
N GLU A 141 -6.01 -16.76 13.49
CA GLU A 141 -5.97 -17.66 14.64
C GLU A 141 -6.95 -17.22 15.74
N ARG A 142 -6.92 -15.95 16.15
CA ARG A 142 -7.75 -15.45 17.25
C ARG A 142 -9.24 -15.42 16.91
N THR A 143 -9.59 -15.10 15.66
CA THR A 143 -11.01 -15.04 15.25
C THR A 143 -11.59 -16.41 14.89
N SER A 144 -10.79 -17.34 14.34
CA SER A 144 -11.27 -18.68 13.96
C SER A 144 -11.19 -19.70 15.10
N THR A 145 -10.09 -19.70 15.86
CA THR A 145 -9.81 -20.74 16.87
C THR A 145 -10.31 -20.33 18.24
N ASP A 146 -10.00 -19.10 18.66
CA ASP A 146 -10.32 -18.62 20.01
C ASP A 146 -11.73 -18.03 20.12
N ASN A 147 -12.45 -17.96 19.00
CA ASN A 147 -13.77 -17.34 18.92
C ASN A 147 -13.79 -15.92 19.53
N ALA A 148 -12.74 -15.15 19.27
CA ALA A 148 -12.61 -13.77 19.70
C ALA A 148 -13.12 -12.79 18.64
N ALA A 149 -13.45 -11.57 19.06
CA ALA A 149 -13.55 -10.41 18.18
C ALA A 149 -12.48 -9.38 18.56
N SER A 150 -12.09 -8.54 17.62
CA SER A 150 -11.02 -7.55 17.81
C SER A 150 -11.53 -6.13 17.64
N GLY A 151 -11.00 -5.20 18.43
CA GLY A 151 -11.01 -3.79 18.06
C GLY A 151 -9.84 -3.50 17.13
N PHE A 152 -10.12 -2.85 16.00
CA PHE A 152 -9.09 -2.40 15.06
C PHE A 152 -8.78 -0.93 15.29
N SER A 153 -7.55 -0.62 15.68
CA SER A 153 -7.07 0.77 15.81
C SER A 153 -5.65 0.89 15.26
N LYS A 154 -5.36 2.02 14.62
CA LYS A 154 -4.05 2.29 14.06
C LYS A 154 -3.64 3.75 14.18
N HIS A 155 -2.33 3.97 14.18
CA HIS A 155 -1.70 5.27 14.02
C HIS A 155 -0.84 5.23 12.77
N GLU A 156 -1.04 6.16 11.85
CA GLU A 156 -0.30 6.29 10.60
C GLU A 156 0.50 7.59 10.58
N TRP A 157 1.74 7.52 10.10
CA TRP A 157 2.58 8.68 9.81
C TRP A 157 2.88 8.68 8.32
N ALA A 158 2.18 9.52 7.56
CA ALA A 158 2.42 9.70 6.14
C ALA A 158 3.45 10.82 5.94
N LEU A 159 4.58 10.47 5.31
CA LEU A 159 5.70 11.39 5.10
C LEU A 159 5.70 11.95 3.68
N LEU A 160 5.39 11.09 2.72
CA LEU A 160 5.62 11.31 1.29
C LEU A 160 4.46 10.71 0.50
N SER A 161 4.06 11.35 -0.59
CA SER A 161 3.31 10.70 -1.66
C SER A 161 4.15 10.64 -2.93
N LEU A 162 4.01 9.54 -3.67
CA LEU A 162 4.55 9.40 -5.03
C LEU A 162 3.40 9.23 -5.99
N GLU A 163 3.41 10.02 -7.05
CA GLU A 163 2.48 9.92 -8.18
C GLU A 163 3.28 9.71 -9.46
N SER A 164 2.89 8.73 -10.27
CA SER A 164 3.49 8.53 -11.59
C SER A 164 2.82 9.42 -12.63
N TYR A 165 3.56 9.78 -13.68
CA TYR A 165 2.91 10.32 -14.88
C TYR A 165 1.89 9.34 -15.48
N PRO A 166 0.98 9.84 -16.35
CA PRO A 166 0.04 8.97 -17.05
C PRO A 166 0.75 7.78 -17.70
N PRO A 167 0.24 6.54 -17.54
CA PRO A 167 0.98 5.33 -17.93
C PRO A 167 1.43 5.29 -19.39
N GLN A 168 0.72 5.98 -20.29
CA GLN A 168 1.06 6.07 -21.72
C GLN A 168 2.33 6.89 -21.99
N LEU A 169 2.76 7.72 -21.05
CA LEU A 169 3.98 8.52 -21.12
C LEU A 169 5.15 7.86 -20.37
N MET A 170 4.88 6.81 -19.60
CA MET A 170 5.88 6.14 -18.80
C MET A 170 6.80 5.28 -19.69
N PRO A 171 8.13 5.32 -19.48
CA PRO A 171 9.07 4.45 -20.17
C PRO A 171 8.85 2.99 -19.75
N ILE A 172 8.34 2.19 -20.66
CA ILE A 172 8.13 0.76 -20.43
C ILE A 172 9.47 0.04 -20.29
N ASN A 173 9.56 -0.86 -19.32
CA ASN A 173 10.74 -1.70 -19.14
C ASN A 173 10.94 -2.58 -20.41
N PRO A 174 12.13 -2.60 -21.03
CA PRO A 174 12.38 -3.34 -22.26
C PRO A 174 12.08 -4.85 -22.15
N MET A 175 12.26 -5.44 -20.96
CA MET A 175 11.95 -6.85 -20.73
C MET A 175 10.44 -7.10 -20.71
N PHE A 176 9.67 -6.21 -20.08
CA PHE A 176 8.21 -6.28 -20.10
C PHE A 176 7.68 -6.12 -21.53
N SER A 177 8.13 -5.09 -22.25
CA SER A 177 7.74 -4.86 -23.66
C SER A 177 8.00 -6.10 -24.52
N LYS A 178 9.22 -6.66 -24.43
CA LYS A 178 9.57 -7.86 -25.20
C LYS A 178 8.67 -9.05 -24.87
N PHE A 179 8.33 -9.25 -23.60
CA PHE A 179 7.43 -10.35 -23.21
C PHE A 179 6.01 -10.14 -23.77
N VAL A 180 5.49 -8.91 -23.70
CA VAL A 180 4.19 -8.54 -24.27
C VAL A 180 4.17 -8.76 -25.79
N ASP A 181 5.26 -8.43 -26.49
CA ASP A 181 5.40 -8.66 -27.94
C ASP A 181 5.29 -10.15 -28.31
N GLU A 182 5.78 -11.04 -27.46
CA GLU A 182 5.75 -12.50 -27.64
C GLU A 182 4.41 -13.18 -27.28
N LEU A 183 3.47 -12.43 -26.69
CA LEU A 183 2.12 -12.94 -26.41
C LEU A 183 1.34 -13.18 -27.73
N PRO A 184 0.55 -14.26 -27.82
CA PRO A 184 -0.31 -14.51 -28.96
C PRO A 184 -1.57 -13.64 -28.88
N ALA A 185 -1.97 -12.99 -29.98
CA ALA A 185 -3.18 -12.16 -30.03
C ALA A 185 -4.49 -12.95 -29.79
N SER A 186 -4.46 -14.28 -29.90
CA SER A 186 -5.56 -15.17 -29.56
C SER A 186 -5.03 -16.40 -28.84
N VAL A 187 -5.70 -16.84 -27.78
CA VAL A 187 -5.37 -18.07 -27.05
C VAL A 187 -6.00 -19.26 -27.76
N ARG A 188 -5.19 -20.17 -28.33
CA ARG A 188 -5.67 -21.35 -29.07
C ARG A 188 -5.44 -22.67 -28.36
N GLY A 189 -4.82 -22.64 -27.18
CA GLY A 189 -4.59 -23.81 -26.35
C GLY A 189 -3.68 -23.52 -25.17
N ALA A 190 -3.35 -24.55 -24.40
CA ALA A 190 -2.60 -24.43 -23.15
C ALA A 190 -1.25 -23.70 -23.27
N ALA A 191 -0.54 -23.86 -24.38
CA ALA A 191 0.76 -23.21 -24.59
C ALA A 191 0.63 -21.68 -24.71
N ASP A 192 -0.46 -21.19 -25.31
CA ASP A 192 -0.74 -19.76 -25.41
C ASP A 192 -1.17 -19.19 -24.06
N GLN A 193 -2.06 -19.88 -23.35
CA GLN A 193 -2.51 -19.47 -22.00
C GLN A 193 -1.35 -19.43 -21.00
N ALA A 194 -0.42 -20.39 -21.09
CA ALA A 194 0.75 -20.44 -20.23
C ALA A 194 1.62 -19.16 -20.32
N LYS A 195 1.68 -18.51 -21.48
CA LYS A 195 2.42 -17.24 -21.64
C LYS A 195 1.76 -16.10 -20.87
N TYR A 196 0.43 -15.99 -20.90
CA TYR A 196 -0.30 -15.00 -20.12
C TYR A 196 -0.15 -15.26 -18.61
N ASN A 197 -0.26 -16.54 -18.20
CA ASN A 197 -0.05 -16.93 -16.81
C ASN A 197 1.37 -16.57 -16.33
N GLN A 198 2.39 -16.79 -17.17
CA GLN A 198 3.77 -16.39 -16.88
C GLN A 198 3.90 -14.88 -16.71
N LEU A 199 3.27 -14.07 -17.57
CA LEU A 199 3.27 -12.62 -17.41
C LEU A 199 2.71 -12.24 -16.03
N VAL A 200 1.55 -12.76 -15.65
CA VAL A 200 0.94 -12.49 -14.35
C VAL A 200 1.81 -12.97 -13.19
N GLN A 201 2.49 -14.11 -13.33
CA GLN A 201 3.38 -14.62 -12.29
C GLN A 201 4.64 -13.76 -12.08
N TYR A 202 5.15 -13.08 -13.12
CA TYR A 202 6.39 -12.32 -13.04
C TYR A 202 6.17 -10.82 -12.80
N TRP A 203 5.10 -10.26 -13.37
CA TRP A 203 4.76 -8.83 -13.26
C TRP A 203 3.46 -8.58 -12.48
N GLY A 204 2.82 -9.60 -11.94
CA GLY A 204 1.58 -9.44 -11.19
C GLY A 204 0.40 -9.08 -12.08
N THR A 205 -0.60 -8.47 -11.47
CA THR A 205 -1.91 -8.16 -12.07
C THR A 205 -2.11 -6.68 -12.35
N HIS A 206 -1.41 -5.83 -11.62
CA HIS A 206 -1.57 -4.39 -11.62
C HIS A 206 -0.20 -3.72 -11.56
N PHE A 207 -0.19 -2.39 -11.59
CA PHE A 207 0.97 -1.59 -11.24
C PHE A 207 0.50 -0.35 -10.45
N PRO A 208 1.33 0.18 -9.53
CA PRO A 208 1.01 1.38 -8.78
C PRO A 208 1.13 2.63 -9.64
N THR A 209 0.19 3.55 -9.44
CA THR A 209 0.13 4.87 -10.09
C THR A 209 0.21 6.00 -9.08
N TYR A 210 -0.22 5.74 -7.84
CA TYR A 210 -0.07 6.64 -6.72
C TYR A 210 0.14 5.82 -5.45
N ALA A 211 0.93 6.32 -4.50
CA ALA A 211 0.97 5.77 -3.15
C ALA A 211 1.38 6.82 -2.12
N ASN A 212 0.78 6.74 -0.94
CA ASN A 212 1.29 7.41 0.25
C ASN A 212 2.26 6.49 0.97
N PHE A 213 3.40 7.02 1.39
CA PHE A 213 4.49 6.32 2.04
C PHE A 213 4.76 6.86 3.43
N GLY A 214 5.11 5.95 4.33
CA GLY A 214 5.25 6.27 5.74
C GLY A 214 5.47 5.04 6.60
N GLY A 215 4.97 5.10 7.84
CA GLY A 215 4.93 3.98 8.77
C GLY A 215 3.62 3.96 9.53
N HIS A 216 3.29 2.82 10.12
CA HIS A 216 2.12 2.73 10.98
C HIS A 216 2.29 1.72 12.10
N VAL A 217 1.47 1.89 13.13
CA VAL A 217 1.33 0.97 14.25
C VAL A 217 -0.14 0.56 14.36
N HIS A 218 -0.38 -0.74 14.30
CA HIS A 218 -1.69 -1.33 14.59
C HIS A 218 -1.71 -1.85 16.02
N VAL A 219 -2.75 -1.51 16.76
CA VAL A 219 -3.02 -2.06 18.09
C VAL A 219 -4.29 -2.88 18.00
N ASN A 220 -4.12 -4.20 17.98
CA ASN A 220 -5.20 -5.16 17.85
C ASN A 220 -5.48 -5.79 19.21
N THR A 221 -6.65 -5.49 19.77
CA THR A 221 -7.08 -6.03 21.06
C THR A 221 -8.19 -7.03 20.82
N PHE A 222 -7.96 -8.28 21.17
CA PHE A 222 -8.89 -9.39 21.02
C PHE A 222 -9.59 -9.69 22.34
N VAL A 223 -10.90 -9.93 22.28
CA VAL A 223 -11.74 -10.29 23.42
C VAL A 223 -12.66 -11.44 23.04
N ASN A 224 -12.86 -12.40 23.94
CA ASN A 224 -13.76 -13.53 23.70
C ASN A 224 -15.19 -13.07 23.39
N LYS A 225 -15.82 -13.64 22.34
CA LYS A 225 -17.19 -13.25 21.95
C LYS A 225 -18.23 -13.49 23.05
N SER A 226 -18.02 -14.49 23.91
CA SER A 226 -18.87 -14.73 25.08
C SER A 226 -18.85 -13.58 26.08
N PHE A 227 -17.67 -12.98 26.33
CA PHE A 227 -17.55 -11.79 27.16
C PHE A 227 -18.18 -10.57 26.48
N LEU A 228 -17.93 -10.39 25.18
CA LEU A 228 -18.52 -9.30 24.40
C LEU A 228 -20.05 -9.29 24.46
N ALA A 229 -20.68 -10.47 24.42
CA ALA A 229 -22.13 -10.61 24.54
C ALA A 229 -22.71 -10.17 25.90
N THR A 230 -21.87 -10.01 26.94
CA THR A 230 -22.31 -9.54 28.26
C THR A 230 -22.29 -8.02 28.41
N LYS A 231 -21.81 -7.29 27.39
CA LYS A 231 -21.59 -5.83 27.41
C LYS A 231 -22.27 -5.17 26.22
N SER A 232 -22.53 -3.87 26.32
CA SER A 232 -23.00 -3.11 25.17
C SER A 232 -21.85 -2.88 24.18
N THR A 233 -22.16 -2.78 22.89
CA THR A 233 -21.18 -2.45 21.84
C THR A 233 -20.44 -1.14 22.15
N SER A 234 -21.16 -0.09 22.57
CA SER A 234 -20.56 1.19 22.93
C SER A 234 -19.56 1.09 24.07
N TRP A 235 -19.85 0.26 25.08
CA TRP A 235 -18.93 0.05 26.19
C TRP A 235 -17.66 -0.67 25.73
N VAL A 236 -17.80 -1.71 24.90
CA VAL A 236 -16.66 -2.46 24.34
C VAL A 236 -15.78 -1.57 23.47
N GLN A 237 -16.39 -0.79 22.57
CA GLN A 237 -15.70 0.16 21.71
C GLN A 237 -14.89 1.19 22.51
N ASN A 238 -15.46 1.69 23.61
CA ASN A 238 -14.76 2.56 24.54
C ASN A 238 -13.56 1.85 25.19
N GLN A 239 -13.68 0.58 25.59
CA GLN A 239 -12.54 -0.16 26.14
C GLN A 239 -11.43 -0.40 25.10
N PHE A 240 -11.77 -0.66 23.84
CA PHE A 240 -10.78 -0.74 22.76
C PHE A 240 -10.05 0.60 22.55
N SER A 241 -10.78 1.71 22.49
CA SER A 241 -10.20 3.06 22.37
C SER A 241 -9.25 3.38 23.54
N LEU A 242 -9.67 3.13 24.78
CA LEU A 242 -8.81 3.30 25.95
C LEU A 242 -7.56 2.42 25.88
N THR A 243 -7.70 1.17 25.39
CA THR A 243 -6.55 0.27 25.23
C THR A 243 -5.56 0.78 24.19
N PHE A 244 -6.04 1.31 23.06
CA PHE A 244 -5.21 1.96 22.05
C PHE A 244 -4.40 3.12 22.65
N HIS A 245 -5.07 4.10 23.28
CA HIS A 245 -4.38 5.26 23.86
C HIS A 245 -3.45 4.89 25.02
N TYR A 246 -3.75 3.83 25.78
CA TYR A 246 -2.84 3.35 26.82
C TYR A 246 -1.50 2.90 26.23
N TRP A 247 -1.56 2.13 25.13
CA TRP A 247 -0.36 1.60 24.47
C TRP A 247 0.37 2.64 23.63
N MET A 248 -0.39 3.57 23.03
CA MET A 248 0.14 4.64 22.20
C MET A 248 0.46 5.91 23.00
N PHE A 249 0.37 5.91 24.33
CA PHE A 249 0.41 7.15 25.13
C PHE A 249 1.62 8.06 24.85
N ASP A 250 2.81 7.47 24.64
CA ASP A 250 4.05 8.23 24.39
C ASP A 250 4.09 8.88 23.00
N ILE A 251 3.15 8.50 22.13
CA ILE A 251 3.01 8.93 20.75
C ILE A 251 1.77 9.80 20.59
N SER A 252 0.63 9.26 21.02
CA SER A 252 -0.66 9.90 21.12
C SER A 252 -1.36 9.50 22.40
N GLY A 253 -1.36 10.43 23.34
CA GLY A 253 -2.11 10.32 24.57
C GLY A 253 -3.62 10.49 24.39
N GLY A 254 -4.19 10.69 23.19
CA GLY A 254 -5.65 10.81 23.02
C GLY A 254 -6.33 11.92 23.84
N GLY A 255 -5.60 12.99 24.16
CA GLY A 255 -6.05 14.06 25.05
C GLY A 255 -5.85 13.80 26.55
N PHE A 256 -5.36 12.63 26.95
CA PHE A 256 -4.97 12.32 28.33
C PHE A 256 -3.63 12.99 28.67
N THR A 257 -3.53 13.52 29.90
CA THR A 257 -2.31 14.18 30.39
C THR A 257 -1.30 13.19 30.97
N ASN A 258 -1.78 12.08 31.53
CA ASN A 258 -0.97 11.01 32.09
C ASN A 258 -1.54 9.65 31.67
N ARG A 259 -0.66 8.66 31.47
CA ARG A 259 -1.09 7.29 31.17
C ARG A 259 -2.00 6.71 32.25
N SER A 260 -1.83 7.14 33.50
CA SER A 260 -2.67 6.75 34.63
C SER A 260 -4.13 7.22 34.53
N ASP A 261 -4.40 8.24 33.73
CA ASP A 261 -5.74 8.79 33.51
C ASP A 261 -6.58 7.87 32.59
N ILE A 262 -5.93 6.89 31.95
CA ILE A 262 -6.55 5.93 31.04
C ILE A 262 -7.04 4.71 31.83
N HIS A 263 -8.31 4.72 32.18
CA HIS A 263 -8.93 3.70 33.02
C HIS A 263 -9.62 2.60 32.21
N ILE A 264 -8.84 1.62 31.73
CA ILE A 264 -9.39 0.39 31.14
C ILE A 264 -9.98 -0.48 32.27
N ASP A 265 -11.21 -0.95 32.08
CA ASP A 265 -11.94 -1.80 33.03
C ASP A 265 -11.18 -3.11 33.32
N ASN A 266 -11.20 -3.55 34.58
CA ASN A 266 -10.45 -4.74 35.00
C ASN A 266 -11.00 -6.02 34.38
N ALA A 267 -12.32 -6.17 34.27
CA ALA A 267 -12.90 -7.35 33.65
C ALA A 267 -12.59 -7.40 32.15
N PHE A 268 -12.53 -6.24 31.48
CA PHE A 268 -12.05 -6.16 30.11
C PHE A 268 -10.58 -6.57 29.99
N LYS A 269 -9.69 -6.00 30.83
CA LYS A 269 -8.25 -6.34 30.84
C LYS A 269 -8.00 -7.83 31.01
N GLU A 270 -8.74 -8.48 31.91
CA GLU A 270 -8.64 -9.92 32.17
C GLU A 270 -9.15 -10.77 30.99
N ALA A 271 -10.14 -10.26 30.24
CA ALA A 271 -10.72 -10.94 29.08
C ALA A 271 -10.03 -10.60 27.75
N ALA A 272 -9.10 -9.64 27.74
CA ALA A 272 -8.49 -9.08 26.54
C ALA A 272 -7.05 -9.55 26.34
N THR A 273 -6.64 -9.67 25.08
CA THR A 273 -5.23 -9.86 24.68
C THR A 273 -4.89 -8.85 23.61
N THR A 274 -3.83 -8.06 23.81
CA THR A 274 -3.43 -7.01 22.87
C THR A 274 -2.14 -7.37 22.16
N TYR A 275 -2.11 -7.11 20.86
CA TYR A 275 -0.93 -7.23 20.00
C TYR A 275 -0.67 -5.88 19.34
N ILE A 276 0.60 -5.52 19.24
CA ILE A 276 1.05 -4.29 18.58
C ILE A 276 1.90 -4.70 17.38
N PHE A 277 1.55 -4.19 16.21
CA PHE A 277 2.25 -4.47 14.96
C PHE A 277 2.74 -3.17 14.36
N PHE A 278 4.06 -3.07 14.20
CA PHE A 278 4.71 -1.97 13.51
C PHE A 278 4.92 -2.35 12.05
N ARG A 279 4.82 -1.37 11.15
CA ARG A 279 5.14 -1.51 9.73
C ARG A 279 5.92 -0.30 9.26
N GLY A 280 6.98 -0.56 8.49
CA GLY A 280 7.92 0.45 8.03
C GLY A 280 9.04 0.64 9.05
N GLY A 281 9.98 1.52 8.73
CA GLY A 281 11.15 1.79 9.55
C GLY A 281 12.05 0.55 9.74
N ASP A 282 12.96 0.64 10.69
CA ASP A 282 13.85 -0.43 11.10
C ASP A 282 13.09 -1.47 11.94
N LEU A 283 13.07 -2.71 11.46
CA LEU A 283 12.38 -3.83 12.12
C LEU A 283 12.93 -4.14 13.52
N THR A 284 14.17 -3.77 13.82
CA THR A 284 14.81 -4.01 15.13
C THR A 284 14.35 -3.02 16.21
N LEU A 285 13.70 -1.92 15.81
CA LEU A 285 13.20 -0.86 16.71
C LEU A 285 11.68 -0.91 16.90
N GLN A 286 11.02 -1.99 16.46
CA GLN A 286 9.55 -2.13 16.50
C GLN A 286 9.03 -2.54 17.90
N SER A 287 9.17 -1.63 18.86
CA SER A 287 8.64 -1.79 20.22
C SER A 287 8.23 -0.45 20.80
N ASN A 288 7.36 -0.47 21.82
CA ASN A 288 6.93 0.77 22.49
C ASN A 288 8.10 1.52 23.13
N ALA A 289 9.10 0.81 23.64
CA ALA A 289 10.27 1.44 24.27
C ALA A 289 11.20 2.13 23.27
N THR A 290 11.08 1.80 21.97
CA THR A 290 11.96 2.27 20.90
C THR A 290 11.21 3.04 19.83
N VAL A 291 9.95 3.39 20.06
CA VAL A 291 9.08 3.97 19.03
C VAL A 291 9.60 5.30 18.48
N ASP A 292 10.11 6.18 19.34
CA ASP A 292 10.72 7.46 18.90
C ASP A 292 11.95 7.25 18.00
N ALA A 293 12.74 6.22 18.29
CA ALA A 293 13.89 5.86 17.47
C ALA A 293 13.42 5.23 16.14
N TRP A 294 12.40 4.38 16.20
CA TRP A 294 11.80 3.76 15.02
C TRP A 294 11.19 4.80 14.07
N LEU A 295 10.46 5.81 14.58
CA LEU A 295 9.87 6.88 13.76
C LEU A 295 10.91 7.58 12.89
N LYS A 296 12.10 7.85 13.46
CA LYS A 296 13.22 8.49 12.74
C LYS A 296 13.81 7.64 11.61
N THR A 297 13.52 6.34 11.59
CA THR A 297 13.98 5.43 10.53
C THR A 297 12.98 5.26 9.39
N ILE A 298 11.75 5.75 9.55
CA ILE A 298 10.70 5.64 8.53
C ILE A 298 11.10 6.34 7.22
N PRO A 299 11.66 7.57 7.20
CA PRO A 299 12.04 8.22 5.93
C PRO A 299 12.99 7.37 5.07
N ALA A 300 13.89 6.61 5.70
CA ALA A 300 14.84 5.73 5.01
C ALA A 300 14.27 4.34 4.68
N ASN A 301 13.19 3.91 5.33
CA ASN A 301 12.56 2.62 5.12
C ASN A 301 11.02 2.74 5.15
N PRO A 302 10.41 3.57 4.28
CA PRO A 302 8.97 3.75 4.32
C PRO A 302 8.27 2.54 3.72
N LEU A 303 7.05 2.25 4.17
CA LEU A 303 6.11 1.40 3.42
C LEU A 303 4.99 2.24 2.81
N TYR A 304 4.27 1.67 1.85
CA TYR A 304 3.03 2.28 1.41
C TYR A 304 1.96 2.15 2.51
N LEU A 305 1.30 3.26 2.85
CA LEU A 305 0.13 3.31 3.72
C LEU A 305 -1.15 3.08 2.93
N ASN A 306 -1.17 3.61 1.71
CA ASN A 306 -2.20 3.34 0.72
C ASN A 306 -1.59 3.39 -0.68
N VAL A 307 -2.25 2.73 -1.63
CA VAL A 307 -1.80 2.63 -3.01
C VAL A 307 -2.98 2.66 -3.96
N THR A 308 -2.85 3.41 -5.05
CA THR A 308 -3.74 3.35 -6.21
C THR A 308 -3.10 2.53 -7.30
N LEU A 309 -3.80 1.48 -7.72
CA LEU A 309 -3.34 0.48 -8.67
C LEU A 309 -4.13 0.60 -9.98
N SER A 310 -3.44 0.38 -11.09
CA SER A 310 -4.05 0.28 -12.43
C SER A 310 -3.81 -1.10 -13.02
N ASP A 311 -4.77 -1.60 -13.80
CA ASP A 311 -4.72 -2.93 -14.41
C ASP A 311 -3.56 -3.03 -15.41
N LEU A 312 -2.74 -4.07 -15.29
CA LEU A 312 -1.55 -4.28 -16.12
C LEU A 312 -1.88 -4.43 -17.61
N SER A 313 -3.08 -4.93 -17.95
CA SER A 313 -3.56 -5.05 -19.33
C SER A 313 -3.71 -3.70 -20.05
N THR A 314 -3.87 -2.60 -19.31
CA THR A 314 -3.99 -1.25 -19.89
C THR A 314 -2.71 -0.75 -20.57
N LEU A 315 -1.56 -1.38 -20.29
CA LEU A 315 -0.28 -1.08 -20.93
C LEU A 315 -0.08 -1.82 -22.26
N VAL A 316 -0.97 -2.77 -22.60
CA VAL A 316 -0.86 -3.57 -23.82
C VAL A 316 -1.63 -2.89 -24.95
N THR A 317 -0.92 -2.50 -26.02
CA THR A 317 -1.50 -1.74 -27.14
C THR A 317 -2.32 -2.59 -28.11
N ASP A 318 -1.94 -3.86 -28.30
CA ASP A 318 -2.73 -4.80 -29.11
C ASP A 318 -3.99 -5.21 -28.36
N ALA A 319 -5.16 -4.89 -28.92
CA ALA A 319 -6.44 -5.12 -28.26
C ALA A 319 -6.71 -6.59 -27.94
N GLY A 320 -6.31 -7.52 -28.82
CA GLY A 320 -6.49 -8.96 -28.59
C GLY A 320 -5.66 -9.44 -27.41
N LYS A 321 -4.39 -9.02 -27.34
CA LYS A 321 -3.50 -9.32 -26.21
C LYS A 321 -4.00 -8.69 -24.90
N ALA A 322 -4.40 -7.43 -24.94
CA ALA A 322 -4.93 -6.73 -23.79
C ALA A 322 -6.16 -7.45 -23.20
N THR A 323 -7.13 -7.80 -24.05
CA THR A 323 -8.34 -8.54 -23.63
C THR A 323 -8.01 -9.90 -23.03
N ASN A 324 -7.08 -10.67 -23.62
CA ASN A 324 -6.71 -11.99 -23.08
C ASN A 324 -5.94 -11.88 -21.76
N LEU A 325 -5.11 -10.84 -21.61
CA LEU A 325 -4.41 -10.57 -20.35
C LEU A 325 -5.41 -10.17 -19.26
N GLN A 326 -6.35 -9.26 -19.54
CA GLN A 326 -7.39 -8.85 -18.60
C GLN A 326 -8.23 -10.05 -18.13
N LYS A 327 -8.56 -10.97 -19.03
CA LYS A 327 -9.26 -12.23 -18.69
C LYS A 327 -8.45 -13.12 -17.79
N THR A 328 -7.17 -13.29 -18.10
CA THR A 328 -6.25 -14.08 -17.28
C THR A 328 -6.16 -13.49 -15.88
N ILE A 329 -5.98 -12.17 -15.77
CA ILE A 329 -5.97 -11.45 -14.50
C ILE A 329 -7.29 -11.65 -13.76
N THR A 330 -8.43 -11.44 -14.42
CA THR A 330 -9.74 -11.52 -13.74
C THR A 330 -10.05 -12.93 -13.26
N HIS A 331 -9.77 -13.96 -14.07
CA HIS A 331 -9.89 -15.35 -13.62
C HIS A 331 -9.01 -15.57 -12.38
N TYR A 332 -7.73 -15.19 -12.46
CA TYR A 332 -6.78 -15.33 -11.37
C TYR A 332 -7.32 -14.69 -10.08
N LEU A 333 -7.72 -13.41 -10.12
CA LEU A 333 -8.26 -12.70 -8.95
C LEU A 333 -9.54 -13.34 -8.38
N ASN A 334 -10.39 -13.92 -9.23
CA ASN A 334 -11.65 -14.53 -8.82
C ASN A 334 -11.49 -15.90 -8.17
N THR A 335 -10.56 -16.71 -8.67
CA THR A 335 -10.41 -18.12 -8.27
C THR A 335 -9.25 -18.33 -7.31
N GLY A 336 -8.25 -17.43 -7.31
CA GLY A 336 -6.97 -17.66 -6.65
C GLY A 336 -6.03 -18.57 -7.45
N GLU A 337 -6.43 -18.99 -8.65
CA GLU A 337 -5.73 -19.98 -9.48
C GLU A 337 -5.49 -19.42 -10.88
N MET A 338 -4.40 -19.84 -11.53
CA MET A 338 -4.14 -19.43 -12.92
C MET A 338 -5.06 -20.21 -13.86
N PRO A 339 -5.67 -19.57 -14.87
CA PRO A 339 -6.56 -20.25 -15.80
C PRO A 339 -5.82 -21.32 -16.61
N THR A 340 -6.55 -22.36 -16.95
CA THR A 340 -6.16 -23.47 -17.83
C THR A 340 -6.90 -23.36 -19.17
N GLU A 341 -6.58 -24.23 -20.12
CA GLU A 341 -7.31 -24.30 -21.40
C GLU A 341 -8.79 -24.71 -21.23
N ALA A 342 -9.12 -25.44 -20.15
CA ALA A 342 -10.47 -25.93 -19.89
C ALA A 342 -11.37 -24.88 -19.21
N ASP A 343 -10.77 -23.80 -18.70
CA ASP A 343 -11.51 -22.65 -18.18
C ASP A 343 -12.05 -21.87 -19.38
N ASP A 344 -13.13 -22.40 -19.96
CA ASP A 344 -13.84 -21.81 -21.08
C ASP A 344 -14.23 -20.39 -20.68
N PHE A 345 -13.50 -19.41 -21.19
CA PHE A 345 -13.84 -18.02 -21.01
C PHE A 345 -15.13 -17.83 -21.79
N ASP A 346 -16.30 -17.94 -21.15
CA ASP A 346 -17.53 -17.49 -21.78
C ASP A 346 -17.40 -15.97 -22.01
N TYR A 347 -17.00 -15.63 -23.24
CA TYR A 347 -16.62 -14.29 -23.67
C TYR A 347 -17.79 -13.31 -23.48
N ASP A 348 -19.04 -13.79 -23.54
CA ASP A 348 -20.25 -12.98 -23.46
C ASP A 348 -20.72 -12.78 -22.01
N ALA A 349 -20.59 -13.80 -21.16
CA ALA A 349 -20.93 -13.69 -19.73
C ALA A 349 -20.01 -12.71 -18.97
N PHE A 350 -18.74 -12.59 -19.38
CA PHE A 350 -17.79 -11.65 -18.78
C PHE A 350 -18.19 -10.19 -18.98
N TYR A 351 -18.52 -9.80 -20.22
CA TYR A 351 -18.92 -8.41 -20.51
C TYR A 351 -20.26 -8.03 -19.86
N ALA A 352 -21.20 -8.96 -19.78
CA ALA A 352 -22.46 -8.76 -19.05
C ALA A 352 -22.26 -8.53 -17.54
N SER A 353 -21.12 -8.94 -16.97
CA SER A 353 -20.78 -8.74 -15.55
C SER A 353 -20.01 -7.44 -15.26
N ILE A 354 -19.47 -6.77 -16.29
CA ILE A 354 -18.71 -5.52 -16.18
C ILE A 354 -19.60 -4.30 -16.42
N GLU A 355 -20.77 -4.47 -17.05
CA GLU A 355 -21.76 -3.40 -17.15
C GLU A 355 -22.17 -2.97 -15.74
N VAL A 356 -21.58 -1.85 -15.32
CA VAL A 356 -22.02 -1.08 -14.17
C VAL A 356 -23.48 -0.75 -14.43
N PRO A 357 -24.44 -1.16 -13.56
CA PRO A 357 -25.86 -0.91 -13.81
C PRO A 357 -26.05 0.57 -14.12
N GLU A 358 -26.62 0.88 -15.30
CA GLU A 358 -27.00 2.25 -15.67
C GLU A 358 -27.87 2.82 -14.53
N GLY A 359 -27.27 3.67 -13.69
CA GLY A 359 -27.92 4.23 -12.51
C GLY A 359 -27.08 4.31 -11.22
N SER A 360 -25.88 3.72 -11.15
CA SER A 360 -25.06 3.77 -9.92
C SER A 360 -24.10 4.97 -9.79
N LEU A 361 -24.09 5.89 -10.76
CA LEU A 361 -23.39 7.18 -10.67
C LEU A 361 -24.35 8.32 -10.32
N GLU A 362 -25.16 8.16 -9.27
CA GLU A 362 -25.54 9.34 -8.48
C GLU A 362 -24.34 9.70 -7.60
N MET A 363 -23.45 10.52 -8.13
CA MET A 363 -22.60 11.33 -7.27
C MET A 363 -23.54 12.18 -6.42
N ARG A 364 -23.77 11.76 -5.18
CA ARG A 364 -24.31 12.66 -4.15
C ARG A 364 -23.39 13.87 -4.14
N GLY A 365 -23.89 14.99 -4.64
CA GLY A 365 -23.21 16.26 -4.56
C GLY A 365 -22.79 16.47 -3.12
N VAL A 366 -21.48 16.44 -2.90
CA VAL A 366 -20.91 16.90 -1.64
C VAL A 366 -21.20 18.40 -1.64
N ASP A 367 -22.22 18.80 -0.89
CA ASP A 367 -22.38 20.20 -0.51
C ASP A 367 -21.07 20.60 0.16
N LEU A 368 -20.33 21.47 -0.50
CA LEU A 368 -19.16 22.15 0.06
C LEU A 368 -19.67 23.13 1.11
N GLU A 369 -20.15 22.62 2.25
CA GLU A 369 -20.42 23.46 3.41
C GLU A 369 -19.08 23.96 3.97
N THR A 370 -18.99 25.28 3.97
CA THR A 370 -17.99 26.13 4.61
C THR A 370 -17.28 25.49 5.82
N PRO A 371 -15.94 25.53 5.90
CA PRO A 371 -15.21 25.00 7.05
C PRO A 371 -15.63 25.71 8.35
N PRO A 372 -15.72 24.98 9.48
CA PRO A 372 -16.10 25.56 10.76
C PRO A 372 -15.05 26.58 11.21
N ARG A 373 -15.52 27.78 11.56
CA ARG A 373 -14.68 28.82 12.18
C ARG A 373 -14.15 28.32 13.51
N LEU A 374 -12.83 28.15 13.58
CA LEU A 374 -12.10 27.97 14.84
C LEU A 374 -12.41 29.16 15.76
N ARG A 375 -13.10 28.90 16.89
CA ARG A 375 -13.17 29.86 18.00
C ARG A 375 -11.82 29.83 18.71
N GLY A 376 -11.09 30.94 18.63
CA GLY A 376 -9.96 31.19 19.50
C GLY A 376 -10.44 31.25 20.96
N SER A 377 -9.79 30.47 21.81
CA SER A 377 -9.82 30.64 23.26
C SER A 377 -8.70 31.61 23.65
N ALA A 378 -9.09 32.67 24.36
CA ALA A 378 -8.20 33.44 25.23
C ALA A 378 -7.95 32.67 26.53
#